data_AF-A0A3D0PXI5-F1
#
_entry.id   AF-A0A3D0PXI5-F1
#
_cell.length_a   1.000
_cell.length_b   1.000
_cell.length_c   1.000
_cell.angle_alpha   90.00
_cell.angle_beta   90.00
_cell.angle_gamma   90.00
#
_symmetry.space_group_name_H-M   'P 1'
#
loop_
_entity.id
_entity.type
_entity.pdbx_description
1 polymer ?
#
loop_
_entity_poly.entity_id
_entity_poly.type
_entity_poly.pdbx_seq_one_letter_code
_entity_poly.pdbx_strand_id
1 'polypeptide(L)'
;MAKDEQQIVPADASIVETGTGRKAPEEHDLPDKLKYDMDLSLKILRDVLNEYDPKLLNIFDTVRKYAVEASDEHFGGNANPNEDGLAEATKVIDEIDQHDAQLLARAFTTYFHLANLSEENYRVSALRAREAEVADSNAVDPVNELTVAYHKLINELGPAKAKELLNRLEFHPVFTAHPTEARRKAVEGKIRRISQLLAVHNQLGGSDKKENSRRLYNEIDALFRTSPIALKKPTPVEEADTILDIFDSTLFHTIPQVYRRFDDWLLGDKAGLEPPECPAFFHP
;
A
#
# COMPACT_ATOMS: atom_id res chain seq x y z
N MET A 1 -30.99 35.39 -19.79
CA MET A 1 -30.89 34.66 -18.51
C MET A 1 -29.92 33.51 -18.73
N ALA A 2 -28.64 33.76 -18.45
CA ALA A 2 -27.58 32.75 -18.51
C ALA A 2 -27.73 31.84 -17.28
N LYS A 3 -27.70 30.52 -17.49
CA LYS A 3 -27.62 29.54 -16.41
C LYS A 3 -26.15 29.30 -16.12
N ASP A 4 -25.79 29.39 -14.84
CA ASP A 4 -24.45 29.11 -14.31
C ASP A 4 -23.97 27.71 -14.74
N GLU A 5 -22.80 27.68 -15.39
CA GLU A 5 -21.99 26.48 -15.53
C GLU A 5 -21.35 26.17 -14.18
N GLN A 6 -21.84 25.13 -13.49
CA GLN A 6 -21.14 24.57 -12.33
C GLN A 6 -19.85 23.91 -12.82
N GLN A 7 -18.75 24.62 -12.61
CA GLN A 7 -17.40 24.12 -12.82
C GLN A 7 -17.16 22.96 -11.84
N ILE A 8 -17.06 21.73 -12.38
CA ILE A 8 -16.71 20.54 -11.61
C ILE A 8 -15.26 20.71 -11.17
N VAL A 9 -15.05 21.04 -9.89
CA VAL A 9 -13.72 21.05 -9.29
C VAL A 9 -13.27 19.58 -9.15
N PRO A 10 -12.13 19.16 -9.72
CA PRO A 10 -11.63 17.80 -9.53
C PRO A 10 -11.42 17.56 -8.04
N ALA A 11 -12.04 16.52 -7.50
CA ALA A 11 -11.72 16.04 -6.16
C ALA A 11 -10.28 15.46 -6.20
N ASP A 12 -9.38 16.07 -5.45
CA ASP A 12 -8.03 15.57 -5.17
C ASP A 12 -7.07 15.43 -6.36
N ALA A 13 -6.58 16.57 -6.85
CA ALA A 13 -5.24 16.66 -7.43
C ALA A 13 -4.11 16.47 -6.37
N SER A 14 -4.42 16.06 -5.15
CA SER A 14 -3.51 15.97 -4.00
C SER A 14 -2.90 14.58 -3.77
N ILE A 15 -3.31 13.53 -4.50
CA ILE A 15 -2.90 12.14 -4.20
C ILE A 15 -2.12 11.46 -5.34
N VAL A 16 -1.78 12.17 -6.41
CA VAL A 16 -0.86 11.66 -7.44
C VAL A 16 0.45 12.44 -7.41
N GLU A 17 1.28 12.18 -6.41
CA GLU A 17 2.73 12.40 -6.51
C GLU A 17 3.43 11.05 -6.54
N THR A 18 3.79 10.63 -7.75
CA THR A 18 4.84 9.66 -8.03
C THR A 18 6.13 10.10 -7.36
N GLY A 19 6.88 9.12 -6.83
CA GLY A 19 8.10 9.32 -6.06
C GLY A 19 9.09 10.31 -6.66
N THR A 20 9.11 11.50 -6.07
CA THR A 20 10.30 12.28 -5.69
C THR A 20 9.83 13.25 -4.62
N GLY A 21 10.28 13.07 -3.38
CA GLY A 21 9.84 13.91 -2.28
C GLY A 21 10.07 15.40 -2.56
N ARG A 22 9.02 16.21 -2.34
CA ARG A 22 9.04 17.47 -1.58
C ARG A 22 7.68 18.16 -1.64
N LYS A 23 6.76 17.67 -0.82
CA LYS A 23 5.90 18.40 0.11
C LYS A 23 5.07 17.36 0.84
N ALA A 24 5.14 17.32 2.17
CA ALA A 24 4.22 16.51 2.94
C ALA A 24 2.78 16.96 2.58
N PRO A 25 1.87 16.04 2.22
CA PRO A 25 0.46 16.40 2.21
C PRO A 25 0.13 16.85 3.64
N GLU A 26 -0.66 17.92 3.73
CA GLU A 26 -1.18 18.54 4.96
C GLU A 26 -1.24 17.53 6.12
N GLU A 27 -0.60 17.85 7.26
CA GLU A 27 -0.71 17.08 8.50
C GLU A 27 -2.17 17.03 8.96
N HIS A 28 -2.94 16.14 8.34
CA HIS A 28 -4.18 15.64 8.89
C HIS A 28 -3.81 14.53 9.85
N ASP A 29 -4.41 14.56 11.04
CA ASP A 29 -4.35 13.44 11.98
C ASP A 29 -4.64 12.14 11.23
N LEU A 30 -3.81 11.11 11.47
CA LEU A 30 -3.98 9.81 10.81
C LEU A 30 -5.42 9.31 11.06
N PRO A 31 -6.14 8.88 10.00
CA PRO A 31 -7.49 8.36 10.15
C PRO A 31 -7.55 7.26 11.22
N ASP A 32 -8.58 7.27 12.07
CA ASP A 32 -8.68 6.39 13.25
C ASP A 32 -8.42 4.90 12.94
N LYS A 33 -8.93 4.44 11.79
CA LYS A 33 -8.74 3.05 11.36
C LYS A 33 -7.28 2.73 11.03
N LEU A 34 -6.58 3.64 10.34
CA LEU A 34 -5.16 3.49 10.04
C LEU A 34 -4.34 3.51 11.33
N LYS A 35 -4.63 4.47 12.21
CA LYS A 35 -3.99 4.57 13.52
C LYS A 35 -4.15 3.28 14.34
N TYR A 36 -5.36 2.72 14.37
CA TYR A 36 -5.62 1.45 15.04
C TYR A 36 -4.77 0.29 14.48
N ASP A 37 -4.72 0.13 13.15
CA ASP A 37 -3.96 -0.96 12.52
C ASP A 37 -2.43 -0.80 12.72
N MET A 38 -1.93 0.45 12.70
CA MET A 38 -0.54 0.78 13.04
C MET A 38 -0.22 0.48 14.50
N ASP A 39 -1.08 0.89 15.44
CA ASP A 39 -0.92 0.64 16.87
C ASP A 39 -0.96 -0.84 17.20
N LEU A 40 -1.88 -1.59 16.58
CA LEU A 40 -1.96 -3.05 16.71
C LEU A 40 -0.66 -3.72 16.25
N SER A 41 -0.18 -3.36 15.06
CA SER A 41 1.01 -3.97 14.47
C SER A 41 2.27 -3.63 15.27
N LEU A 42 2.40 -2.38 15.70
CA LEU A 42 3.48 -1.95 16.59
C LEU A 42 3.43 -2.67 17.93
N LYS A 43 2.25 -2.80 18.54
CA LYS A 43 2.10 -3.52 19.82
C LYS A 43 2.57 -4.96 19.68
N ILE A 44 2.12 -5.67 18.64
CA ILE A 44 2.54 -7.05 18.40
C ILE A 44 4.06 -7.12 18.19
N LEU A 45 4.65 -6.22 17.41
CA LEU A 45 6.10 -6.17 17.22
C LEU A 45 6.83 -5.94 18.55
N ARG A 46 6.35 -5.02 19.39
CA ARG A 46 6.96 -4.77 20.72
C ARG A 46 6.85 -6.00 21.63
N ASP A 47 5.72 -6.71 21.61
CA ASP A 47 5.54 -7.96 22.34
C ASP A 47 6.55 -9.03 21.88
N VAL A 48 6.74 -9.18 20.55
CA VAL A 48 7.74 -10.08 19.94
C VAL A 48 9.17 -9.70 20.36
N LEU A 49 9.52 -8.41 20.30
CA LEU A 49 10.84 -7.94 20.69
C LEU A 49 11.08 -8.17 22.19
N ASN A 50 10.08 -7.95 23.04
CA ASN A 50 10.17 -8.19 24.48
C ASN A 50 10.36 -9.68 24.81
N GLU A 51 9.66 -10.57 24.11
CA GLU A 51 9.84 -12.02 24.29
C GLU A 51 11.22 -12.48 23.80
N TYR A 52 11.72 -11.87 22.72
CA TYR A 52 13.03 -12.20 22.16
C TYR A 52 14.19 -11.71 23.05
N ASP A 53 14.22 -10.40 23.35
CA ASP A 53 15.16 -9.77 24.27
C ASP A 53 14.61 -8.40 24.75
N PRO A 54 14.26 -8.25 26.04
CA PRO A 54 13.80 -6.98 26.59
C PRO A 54 14.79 -5.81 26.39
N LYS A 55 16.11 -6.08 26.30
CA LYS A 55 17.10 -5.04 26.00
C LYS A 55 16.94 -4.51 24.59
N LEU A 56 16.73 -5.41 23.61
CA LEU A 56 16.48 -5.03 22.22
C LEU A 56 15.22 -4.17 22.09
N LEU A 57 14.13 -4.52 22.80
CA LEU A 57 12.93 -3.68 22.84
C LEU A 57 13.24 -2.27 23.35
N ASN A 58 14.00 -2.15 24.44
CA ASN A 58 14.35 -0.85 25.00
C ASN A 58 15.18 0.00 24.02
N ILE A 59 16.13 -0.63 23.31
CA ILE A 59 16.93 0.05 22.28
C ILE A 59 16.00 0.49 21.13
N PHE A 60 15.13 -0.39 20.65
CA PHE A 60 14.16 -0.07 19.60
C PHE A 60 13.25 1.09 19.96
N ASP A 61 12.62 1.06 21.15
CA ASP A 61 11.72 2.11 21.60
C ASP A 61 12.47 3.45 21.79
N THR A 62 13.70 3.41 22.30
CA THR A 62 14.56 4.59 22.47
C THR A 62 14.92 5.23 21.12
N VAL A 63 15.47 4.44 20.19
CA VAL A 63 15.85 4.94 18.86
C VAL A 63 14.63 5.44 18.10
N ARG A 64 13.48 4.74 18.20
CA ARG A 64 12.25 5.17 17.56
C ARG A 64 11.74 6.49 18.13
N LYS A 65 11.80 6.68 19.46
CA LYS A 65 11.43 7.94 20.12
C LYS A 65 12.27 9.09 19.55
N TYR A 66 13.59 8.94 19.52
CA TYR A 66 14.49 9.96 18.99
C TYR A 66 14.29 10.22 17.49
N ALA A 67 13.96 9.19 16.71
CA ALA A 67 13.62 9.36 15.29
C ALA A 67 12.32 10.16 15.07
N VAL A 68 11.32 10.00 15.95
CA VAL A 68 10.09 10.81 15.92
C VAL A 68 10.39 12.25 16.29
N GLU A 69 11.15 12.49 17.37
CA GLU A 69 11.59 13.85 17.77
C GLU A 69 12.35 14.55 16.64
N ALA A 70 13.29 13.86 15.99
CA ALA A 70 14.02 14.39 14.85
C ALA A 70 13.12 14.71 13.64
N SER A 71 12.08 13.90 13.42
CA SER A 71 11.09 14.15 12.37
C SER A 71 10.26 15.41 12.68
N ASP A 72 9.81 15.56 13.92
CA ASP A 72 9.02 16.71 14.37
C ASP A 72 9.83 18.01 14.32
N GLU A 73 11.12 17.97 14.67
CA GLU A 73 12.05 19.09 14.51
C GLU A 73 12.20 19.51 13.04
N HIS A 74 12.29 18.55 12.12
CA HIS A 74 12.55 18.81 10.70
C HIS A 74 11.29 19.23 9.92
N PHE A 75 10.13 18.65 10.26
CA PHE A 75 8.89 18.80 9.50
C PHE A 75 7.76 19.50 10.27
N GLY A 76 7.68 19.35 11.60
CA GLY A 76 6.59 19.84 12.44
C GLY A 76 6.70 21.31 12.86
N GLY A 77 7.75 22.03 12.42
CA GLY A 77 7.93 23.47 12.66
C GLY A 77 8.19 23.89 14.11
N ASN A 78 8.22 22.94 15.05
CA ASN A 78 8.49 23.14 16.48
C ASN A 78 9.89 22.61 16.85
N ALA A 79 10.93 23.05 16.14
CA ALA A 79 12.29 22.69 16.47
C ALA A 79 12.69 23.31 17.82
N ASN A 80 12.84 22.46 18.85
CA ASN A 80 13.45 22.86 20.11
C ASN A 80 14.99 22.90 19.92
N PRO A 81 15.66 24.06 20.04
CA PRO A 81 17.09 24.16 19.77
C PRO A 81 17.99 23.31 20.71
N ASN A 82 17.43 22.80 21.80
CA ASN A 82 18.13 22.00 22.80
C ASN A 82 17.90 20.50 22.65
N GLU A 83 17.02 20.08 21.74
CA GLU A 83 16.79 18.68 21.41
C GLU A 83 17.35 18.43 20.02
N ASP A 84 18.13 17.36 19.89
CA ASP A 84 18.66 16.88 18.62
C ASP A 84 18.42 15.38 18.57
N GLY A 85 17.18 15.02 18.23
CA GLY A 85 16.77 13.61 18.18
C GLY A 85 17.67 12.78 17.27
N LEU A 86 18.19 13.35 16.18
CA LEU A 86 19.07 12.62 15.26
C LEU A 86 20.42 12.31 15.93
N ALA A 87 21.02 13.28 16.63
CA ALA A 87 22.25 13.06 17.37
C ALA A 87 22.07 12.04 18.51
N GLU A 88 20.96 12.09 19.24
CA GLU A 88 20.68 11.13 20.31
C GLU A 88 20.46 9.70 19.77
N ALA A 89 19.72 9.54 18.67
CA ALA A 89 19.58 8.25 17.99
C ALA A 89 20.94 7.70 17.54
N THR A 90 21.79 8.56 16.98
CA THR A 90 23.14 8.18 16.52
C THR A 90 24.02 7.71 17.67
N LYS A 91 24.01 8.40 18.82
CA LYS A 91 24.76 7.97 20.02
C LYS A 91 24.35 6.58 20.48
N VAL A 92 23.05 6.30 20.54
CA VAL A 92 22.55 4.97 20.93
C VAL A 92 23.03 3.90 19.95
N ILE A 93 23.02 4.19 18.64
CA ILE A 93 23.48 3.25 17.61
C ILE A 93 25.01 3.05 17.67
N ASP A 94 25.79 4.07 18.01
CA ASP A 94 27.24 3.96 18.14
C ASP A 94 27.69 3.17 19.38
N GLU A 95 26.83 3.06 20.40
CA GLU A 95 27.11 2.35 21.66
C GLU A 95 26.74 0.86 21.65
N ILE A 96 25.90 0.43 20.71
CA ILE A 96 25.50 -0.99 20.61
C ILE A 96 26.51 -1.82 19.82
N ASP A 97 26.59 -3.11 20.12
CA ASP A 97 27.46 -4.01 19.38
C ASP A 97 26.91 -4.37 17.98
N GLN A 98 27.75 -4.99 17.16
CA GLN A 98 27.36 -5.35 15.79
C GLN A 98 26.17 -6.33 15.74
N HIS A 99 26.02 -7.20 16.73
CA HIS A 99 24.93 -8.16 16.77
C HIS A 99 23.60 -7.45 17.05
N ASP A 100 23.57 -6.59 18.06
CA ASP A 100 22.41 -5.80 18.44
C ASP A 100 22.04 -4.80 17.33
N ALA A 101 23.02 -4.20 16.66
CA ALA A 101 22.78 -3.34 15.50
C ALA A 101 22.07 -4.08 14.34
N GLN A 102 22.46 -5.33 14.07
CA GLN A 102 21.78 -6.15 13.06
C GLN A 102 20.35 -6.50 13.46
N LEU A 103 20.10 -6.81 14.74
CA LEU A 103 18.76 -7.09 15.25
C LEU A 103 17.88 -5.84 15.24
N LEU A 104 18.43 -4.69 15.62
CA LEU A 104 17.75 -3.40 15.57
C LEU A 104 17.35 -3.02 14.13
N ALA A 105 18.27 -3.18 13.18
CA ALA A 105 17.97 -2.95 11.76
C ALA A 105 16.84 -3.87 11.26
N ARG A 106 16.80 -5.12 11.70
CA ARG A 106 15.69 -6.04 11.40
C ARG A 106 14.38 -5.60 12.05
N ALA A 107 14.41 -5.19 13.30
CA ALA A 107 13.22 -4.68 14.01
C ALA A 107 12.61 -3.47 13.28
N PHE A 108 13.44 -2.50 12.87
CA PHE A 108 12.97 -1.37 12.05
C PHE A 108 12.50 -1.79 10.66
N THR A 109 13.19 -2.73 10.00
CA THR A 109 12.72 -3.27 8.71
C THR A 109 11.33 -3.90 8.84
N THR A 110 11.10 -4.70 9.90
CA THR A 110 9.79 -5.26 10.20
C THR A 110 8.77 -4.17 10.50
N TYR A 111 9.12 -3.18 11.32
CA TYR A 111 8.26 -2.03 11.63
C TYR A 111 7.81 -1.29 10.36
N PHE A 112 8.73 -0.98 9.44
CA PHE A 112 8.38 -0.29 8.19
C PHE A 112 7.54 -1.16 7.25
N HIS A 113 7.78 -2.47 7.19
CA HIS A 113 6.87 -3.36 6.46
C HIS A 113 5.46 -3.33 7.05
N LEU A 114 5.34 -3.35 8.38
CA LEU A 114 4.04 -3.29 9.04
C LEU A 114 3.34 -1.95 8.83
N ALA A 115 4.06 -0.84 8.90
CA ALA A 115 3.50 0.49 8.61
C ALA A 115 2.95 0.56 7.18
N ASN A 116 3.74 0.13 6.18
CA ASN A 116 3.32 0.11 4.78
C ASN A 116 2.10 -0.78 4.56
N LEU A 117 2.05 -1.96 5.20
CA LEU A 117 0.91 -2.87 5.10
C LEU A 117 -0.37 -2.30 5.74
N SER A 118 -0.25 -1.59 6.85
CA SER A 118 -1.39 -0.91 7.48
C SER A 118 -1.93 0.21 6.58
N GLU A 119 -1.04 1.01 5.98
CA GLU A 119 -1.42 2.06 5.03
C GLU A 119 -2.09 1.48 3.78
N GLU A 120 -1.51 0.44 3.18
CA GLU A 120 -2.05 -0.21 1.98
C GLU A 120 -3.45 -0.78 2.26
N ASN A 121 -3.62 -1.48 3.39
CA ASN A 121 -4.93 -2.03 3.79
C ASN A 121 -5.95 -0.92 4.04
N TYR A 122 -5.55 0.17 4.69
CA TYR A 122 -6.41 1.34 4.86
C TYR A 122 -6.82 1.92 3.51
N ARG A 123 -5.87 2.12 2.58
CA ARG A 123 -6.13 2.67 1.24
C ARG A 123 -7.12 1.81 0.46
N VAL A 124 -6.91 0.48 0.44
CA VAL A 124 -7.85 -0.46 -0.19
C VAL A 124 -9.23 -0.40 0.45
N SER A 125 -9.30 -0.37 1.78
CA SER A 125 -10.58 -0.26 2.49
C SER A 125 -11.29 1.06 2.22
N ALA A 126 -10.56 2.17 2.13
CA ALA A 126 -11.13 3.49 1.87
C ALA A 126 -11.64 3.61 0.42
N LEU A 127 -10.92 3.02 -0.55
CA LEU A 127 -11.37 2.94 -1.94
C LEU A 127 -12.66 2.11 -2.05
N ARG A 128 -12.71 0.93 -1.44
CA ARG A 128 -13.92 0.10 -1.43
C ARG A 128 -15.11 0.76 -0.75
N ALA A 129 -14.88 1.50 0.33
CA ALA A 129 -15.95 2.24 1.01
C ALA A 129 -16.53 3.33 0.09
N ARG A 130 -15.67 4.09 -0.60
CA ARG A 130 -16.10 5.09 -1.58
C ARG A 130 -16.84 4.46 -2.76
N GLU A 131 -16.33 3.34 -3.31
CA GLU A 131 -17.00 2.60 -4.38
C GLU A 131 -18.40 2.14 -3.95
N ALA A 132 -18.57 1.66 -2.72
CA ALA A 132 -19.86 1.20 -2.20
C ALA A 132 -20.89 2.33 -1.99
N GLU A 133 -20.46 3.59 -1.93
CA GLU A 133 -21.35 4.75 -1.84
C GLU A 133 -21.85 5.21 -3.23
N VAL A 134 -21.24 4.73 -4.31
CA VAL A 134 -21.67 5.03 -5.68
C VAL A 134 -22.93 4.24 -6.00
N ALA A 135 -24.02 4.93 -6.33
CA ALA A 135 -25.24 4.28 -6.78
C ALA A 135 -25.05 3.66 -8.17
N ASP A 136 -25.57 2.45 -8.37
CA ASP A 136 -25.53 1.73 -9.67
C ASP A 136 -26.17 2.54 -10.82
N SER A 137 -27.03 3.52 -10.51
CA SER A 137 -27.67 4.40 -11.47
C SER A 137 -26.77 5.56 -11.95
N ASN A 138 -25.60 5.76 -11.36
CA ASN A 138 -24.73 6.88 -11.71
C ASN A 138 -24.09 6.66 -13.08
N ALA A 139 -24.04 7.73 -13.89
CA ALA A 139 -23.45 7.68 -15.22
C ALA A 139 -21.93 7.47 -15.23
N VAL A 140 -21.26 7.67 -14.09
CA VAL A 140 -19.82 7.43 -13.85
C VAL A 140 -19.61 6.90 -12.45
N ASP A 141 -18.58 6.05 -12.30
CA ASP A 141 -18.00 5.74 -11.00
C ASP A 141 -16.84 6.74 -10.77
N PRO A 142 -17.01 7.78 -9.93
CA PRO A 142 -15.98 8.79 -9.71
C PRO A 142 -14.72 8.23 -9.04
N VAL A 143 -14.77 7.02 -8.47
CA VAL A 143 -13.60 6.32 -7.92
C VAL A 143 -12.86 5.53 -9.01
N ASN A 144 -13.51 5.27 -10.15
CA ASN A 144 -12.95 4.61 -11.31
C ASN A 144 -12.58 5.62 -12.41
N GLU A 145 -11.34 6.10 -12.35
CA GLU A 145 -10.77 7.07 -13.29
C GLU A 145 -10.94 6.71 -14.77
N LEU A 146 -10.92 5.42 -15.11
CA LEU A 146 -11.08 4.98 -16.50
C LEU A 146 -12.49 5.29 -17.02
N THR A 147 -13.51 5.08 -16.19
CA THR A 147 -14.91 5.41 -16.56
C THR A 147 -15.13 6.91 -16.65
N VAL A 148 -14.55 7.68 -15.72
CA VAL A 148 -14.61 9.15 -15.72
C VAL A 148 -13.94 9.71 -16.98
N ALA A 149 -12.74 9.25 -17.30
CA ALA A 149 -12.00 9.69 -18.48
C ALA A 149 -12.75 9.36 -19.77
N TYR A 150 -13.30 8.14 -19.88
CA TYR A 150 -14.05 7.75 -21.07
C TYR A 150 -15.37 8.52 -21.22
N HIS A 151 -16.09 8.77 -20.12
CA HIS A 151 -17.28 9.62 -20.15
C HIS A 151 -16.97 11.05 -20.60
N LYS A 152 -15.85 11.64 -20.14
CA LYS A 152 -15.37 12.95 -20.63
C LYS A 152 -15.11 12.91 -22.13
N LEU A 153 -14.45 11.87 -22.64
CA LEU A 153 -14.21 11.69 -24.09
C LEU A 153 -15.52 11.62 -24.90
N ILE A 154 -16.56 10.95 -24.38
CA ILE A 154 -17.87 10.91 -25.02
C ILE A 154 -18.47 12.32 -25.11
N ASN A 155 -18.40 13.09 -24.03
CA ASN A 155 -18.97 14.44 -23.97
C ASN A 155 -18.24 15.43 -24.89
N GLU A 156 -16.92 15.32 -25.00
CA GLU A 156 -16.10 16.25 -25.80
C GLU A 156 -16.05 15.89 -27.29
N LEU A 157 -16.02 14.60 -27.63
CA LEU A 157 -15.74 14.12 -29.00
C LEU A 157 -16.91 13.36 -29.63
N GLY A 158 -17.94 13.05 -28.85
CA GLY A 158 -19.06 12.22 -29.26
C GLY A 158 -18.76 10.70 -29.17
N PRO A 159 -19.81 9.87 -29.07
CA PRO A 159 -19.69 8.44 -28.77
C PRO A 159 -18.93 7.64 -29.83
N ALA A 160 -19.10 7.99 -31.12
CA ALA A 160 -18.42 7.29 -32.21
C ALA A 160 -16.90 7.50 -32.16
N LYS A 161 -16.44 8.73 -31.88
CA LYS A 161 -15.02 9.03 -31.81
C LYS A 161 -14.38 8.50 -30.53
N ALA A 162 -15.10 8.56 -29.40
CA ALA A 162 -14.67 7.94 -28.16
C ALA A 162 -14.45 6.42 -28.34
N LYS A 163 -15.39 5.73 -29.00
CA LYS A 163 -15.26 4.29 -29.30
C LYS A 163 -14.07 3.97 -30.21
N GLU A 164 -13.80 4.80 -31.21
CA GLU A 164 -12.61 4.63 -32.07
C GLU A 164 -11.31 4.74 -31.26
N LEU A 165 -11.23 5.66 -30.30
CA LEU A 165 -10.07 5.80 -29.43
C LEU A 165 -9.95 4.63 -28.45
N LEU A 166 -11.06 4.18 -27.86
CA LEU A 166 -11.10 3.01 -26.98
C LEU A 166 -10.58 1.76 -27.71
N ASN A 167 -10.96 1.57 -28.98
CA ASN A 167 -10.49 0.46 -29.81
C ASN A 167 -8.98 0.47 -30.09
N ARG A 168 -8.27 1.55 -29.74
CA ARG A 168 -6.83 1.72 -29.91
C ARG A 168 -6.08 1.82 -28.57
N LEU A 169 -6.78 1.63 -27.45
CA LEU A 169 -6.18 1.67 -26.13
C LEU A 169 -5.22 0.49 -26.00
N GLU A 170 -3.98 0.77 -25.60
CA GLU A 170 -2.96 -0.22 -25.33
C GLU A 170 -2.17 0.17 -24.07
N PHE A 171 -1.83 -0.84 -23.28
CA PHE A 171 -1.05 -0.75 -22.06
C PHE A 171 -0.05 -1.90 -22.02
N HIS A 172 1.23 -1.57 -22.14
CA HIS A 172 2.36 -2.50 -22.20
C HIS A 172 3.27 -2.26 -20.99
N PRO A 173 3.01 -2.89 -19.82
CA PRO A 173 3.90 -2.76 -18.67
C PRO A 173 5.22 -3.47 -18.95
N VAL A 174 6.34 -2.76 -18.82
CA VAL A 174 7.67 -3.36 -18.90
C VAL A 174 8.16 -3.69 -17.50
N PHE A 175 8.14 -4.97 -17.15
CA PHE A 175 8.69 -5.43 -15.87
C PHE A 175 10.21 -5.35 -15.89
N THR A 176 10.76 -4.74 -14.86
CA THR A 176 12.21 -4.63 -14.67
C THR A 176 12.59 -5.35 -13.39
N ALA A 177 13.73 -6.03 -13.41
CA ALA A 177 14.29 -6.58 -12.18
C ALA A 177 14.62 -5.40 -11.25
N HIS A 178 14.15 -5.46 -10.00
CA HIS A 178 14.47 -4.41 -9.03
C HIS A 178 15.91 -4.63 -8.53
N PRO A 179 16.86 -3.72 -8.84
CA PRO A 179 18.30 -3.98 -8.71
C PRO A 179 18.79 -4.17 -7.27
N THR A 180 17.97 -3.79 -6.28
CA THR A 180 18.32 -3.79 -4.85
C THR A 180 17.46 -4.72 -3.99
N GLU A 181 16.41 -5.34 -4.53
CA GLU A 181 15.51 -6.20 -3.74
C GLU A 181 15.81 -7.68 -3.95
N ALA A 182 16.96 -8.12 -3.46
CA ALA A 182 17.19 -9.52 -3.17
C ALA A 182 16.41 -9.95 -1.90
N ARG A 183 15.11 -9.64 -1.82
CA ARG A 183 14.24 -10.11 -0.74
C ARG A 183 14.00 -11.61 -0.94
N ARG A 184 14.05 -12.38 0.15
CA ARG A 184 13.74 -13.82 0.08
C ARG A 184 12.24 -14.01 -0.18
N LYS A 185 11.85 -14.95 -1.04
CA LYS A 185 10.43 -15.37 -1.23
C LYS A 185 9.70 -15.66 0.09
N ALA A 186 10.42 -16.17 1.10
CA ALA A 186 9.87 -16.42 2.44
C ALA A 186 9.41 -15.13 3.16
N VAL A 187 10.09 -14.00 2.94
CA VAL A 187 9.72 -12.68 3.50
C VAL A 187 8.47 -12.15 2.82
N GLU A 188 8.42 -12.20 1.49
CA GLU A 188 7.27 -11.79 0.70
C GLU A 188 6.00 -12.57 1.07
N GLY A 189 6.12 -13.90 1.20
CA GLY A 189 5.01 -14.74 1.65
C GLY A 189 4.49 -14.35 3.04
N LYS A 190 5.37 -13.92 3.95
CA LYS A 190 4.95 -13.42 5.29
C LYS A 190 4.23 -12.08 5.18
N ILE A 191 4.78 -11.13 4.42
CA ILE A 191 4.16 -9.83 4.14
C ILE A 191 2.74 -10.03 3.59
N ARG A 192 2.58 -10.92 2.61
CA ARG A 192 1.26 -11.25 2.03
C ARG A 192 0.28 -11.82 3.06
N ARG A 193 0.72 -12.76 3.91
CA ARG A 193 -0.14 -13.35 4.95
C ARG A 193 -0.52 -12.32 6.03
N ILE A 194 0.41 -11.47 6.45
CA ILE A 194 0.13 -10.37 7.38
C ILE A 194 -0.91 -9.42 6.78
N SER A 195 -0.74 -9.02 5.51
CA SER A 195 -1.69 -8.17 4.80
C SER A 195 -3.10 -8.77 4.80
N GLN A 196 -3.23 -10.05 4.44
CA GLN A 196 -4.51 -10.77 4.46
C GLN A 196 -5.16 -10.83 5.85
N LEU A 197 -4.35 -11.03 6.90
CA LEU A 197 -4.83 -11.08 8.28
C LEU A 197 -5.33 -9.71 8.76
N LEU A 198 -4.60 -8.63 8.44
CA LEU A 198 -4.99 -7.24 8.74
C LEU A 198 -6.29 -6.85 8.02
N ALA A 199 -6.43 -7.20 6.73
CA ALA A 199 -7.60 -6.87 5.91
C ALA A 199 -8.93 -7.34 6.52
N VAL A 200 -8.93 -8.49 7.20
CA VAL A 200 -10.13 -9.05 7.84
C VAL A 200 -10.23 -8.74 9.34
N HIS A 201 -9.14 -8.31 9.99
CA HIS A 201 -9.03 -8.21 11.45
C HIS A 201 -10.16 -7.37 12.07
N ASN A 202 -10.49 -6.25 11.45
CA ASN A 202 -11.50 -5.30 11.92
C ASN A 202 -12.94 -5.78 11.72
N GLN A 203 -13.16 -6.84 10.94
CA GLN A 203 -14.47 -7.44 10.68
C GLN A 203 -14.73 -8.65 11.60
N LEU A 204 -13.70 -9.20 12.23
CA LEU A 204 -13.79 -10.37 13.09
C LEU A 204 -14.23 -9.99 14.51
N GLY A 205 -14.90 -10.92 15.18
CA GLY A 205 -15.27 -10.84 16.60
C GLY A 205 -14.97 -12.14 17.34
N GLY A 206 -15.13 -12.12 18.68
CA GLY A 206 -15.08 -13.33 19.51
C GLY A 206 -13.81 -14.17 19.36
N SER A 207 -13.99 -15.49 19.23
CA SER A 207 -12.91 -16.47 19.08
C SER A 207 -12.08 -16.25 17.82
N ASP A 208 -12.71 -15.82 16.73
CA ASP A 208 -12.06 -15.70 15.43
C ASP A 208 -11.09 -14.51 15.40
N LYS A 209 -11.47 -13.40 16.05
CA LYS A 209 -10.56 -12.27 16.24
C LYS A 209 -9.34 -12.67 17.07
N LYS A 210 -9.55 -13.45 18.13
CA LYS A 210 -8.46 -13.96 18.98
C LYS A 210 -7.51 -14.88 18.19
N GLU A 211 -8.05 -15.75 17.34
CA GLU A 211 -7.24 -16.61 16.48
C GLU A 211 -6.48 -15.81 15.42
N ASN A 212 -7.12 -14.82 14.80
CA ASN A 212 -6.47 -13.92 13.86
C ASN A 212 -5.30 -13.16 14.51
N SER A 213 -5.49 -12.60 15.73
CA SER A 213 -4.40 -11.96 16.49
C SER A 213 -3.24 -12.92 16.78
N ARG A 214 -3.52 -14.18 17.12
CA ARG A 214 -2.48 -15.21 17.33
C ARG A 214 -1.70 -15.48 16.05
N ARG A 215 -2.37 -15.54 14.90
CA ARG A 215 -1.72 -15.71 13.59
C ARG A 215 -0.89 -14.49 13.20
N LEU A 216 -1.40 -13.28 13.44
CA LEU A 216 -0.64 -12.04 13.23
C LEU A 216 0.65 -12.06 14.05
N TYR A 217 0.56 -12.40 15.33
CA TYR A 217 1.74 -12.57 16.20
C TYR A 217 2.76 -13.53 15.60
N ASN A 218 2.33 -14.73 15.22
CA ASN A 218 3.22 -15.75 14.68
C ASN A 218 3.89 -15.31 13.36
N GLU A 219 3.16 -14.63 12.47
CA GLU A 219 3.73 -14.15 11.21
C GLU A 219 4.70 -13.00 11.43
N ILE A 220 4.43 -12.10 12.38
CA ILE A 220 5.31 -10.98 12.73
C ILE A 220 6.59 -11.48 13.42
N ASP A 221 6.48 -12.41 14.38
CA ASP A 221 7.63 -13.07 15.01
C ASP A 221 8.50 -13.76 13.94
N ALA A 222 7.87 -14.53 13.06
CA ALA A 222 8.59 -15.23 12.02
C ALA A 222 9.20 -14.27 10.98
N LEU A 223 8.58 -13.10 10.73
CA LEU A 223 9.13 -12.06 9.85
C LEU A 223 10.39 -11.45 10.47
N PHE A 224 10.34 -11.07 11.74
CA PHE A 224 11.49 -10.53 12.48
C PHE A 224 12.68 -11.50 12.53
N ARG A 225 12.41 -12.79 12.80
CA ARG A 225 13.45 -13.83 12.87
C ARG A 225 14.03 -14.23 11.50
N THR A 226 13.37 -13.85 10.40
CA THR A 226 13.83 -14.16 9.05
C THR A 226 14.75 -13.05 8.54
N SER A 227 16.01 -13.37 8.23
CA SER A 227 16.92 -12.42 7.60
C SER A 227 16.32 -11.89 6.28
N PRO A 228 16.17 -10.56 6.12
CA PRO A 228 15.47 -9.99 4.96
C PRO A 228 16.27 -10.10 3.66
N ILE A 229 17.60 -10.18 3.77
CA ILE A 229 18.52 -10.16 2.64
C ILE A 229 18.87 -11.61 2.23
N ALA A 230 18.75 -11.90 0.93
CA ALA A 230 19.26 -13.14 0.37
C ALA A 230 20.80 -13.18 0.43
N LEU A 231 21.37 -14.34 0.78
CA LEU A 231 22.82 -14.52 0.93
C LEU A 231 23.60 -14.33 -0.39
N LYS A 232 22.92 -14.41 -1.52
CA LYS A 232 23.47 -14.23 -2.88
C LYS A 232 22.53 -13.34 -3.68
N LYS A 233 23.10 -12.61 -4.64
CA LYS A 233 22.30 -11.94 -5.67
C LYS A 233 21.50 -13.00 -6.44
N PRO A 234 20.20 -12.77 -6.74
CA PRO A 234 19.42 -13.67 -7.57
C PRO A 234 20.06 -13.81 -8.95
N THR A 235 19.92 -14.99 -9.53
CA THR A 235 20.28 -15.26 -10.92
C THR A 235 19.21 -14.67 -11.85
N PRO A 236 19.50 -14.39 -13.13
CA PRO A 236 18.50 -13.90 -14.08
C PRO A 236 17.25 -14.80 -14.19
N VAL A 237 17.40 -16.11 -13.98
CA VAL A 237 16.27 -17.05 -13.94
C VAL A 237 15.42 -16.83 -12.69
N GLU A 238 16.04 -16.69 -11.52
CA GLU A 238 15.33 -16.37 -10.26
C GLU A 238 14.63 -14.99 -10.33
N GLU A 239 15.20 -14.02 -11.05
CA GLU A 239 14.57 -12.72 -11.32
C GLU A 239 13.35 -12.86 -12.25
N ALA A 240 13.45 -13.66 -13.32
CA ALA A 240 12.34 -13.95 -14.21
C ALA A 240 11.21 -14.70 -13.49
N ASP A 241 11.53 -15.69 -12.65
CA ASP A 241 10.56 -16.42 -11.84
C ASP A 241 9.79 -15.48 -10.89
N THR A 242 10.45 -14.44 -10.37
CA THR A 242 9.80 -13.43 -9.52
C THR A 242 8.76 -12.63 -10.29
N ILE A 243 9.06 -12.27 -11.54
CA ILE A 243 8.10 -11.56 -12.41
C ILE A 243 6.92 -12.48 -12.76
N LEU A 244 7.19 -13.75 -13.07
CA LEU A 244 6.13 -14.74 -13.30
C LEU A 244 5.25 -14.95 -12.07
N ASP A 245 5.84 -14.99 -10.88
CA ASP A 245 5.10 -15.09 -9.62
C ASP A 245 4.17 -13.87 -9.43
N ILE A 246 4.60 -12.65 -9.78
CA ILE A 246 3.75 -11.44 -9.75
C ILE A 246 2.57 -11.58 -10.73
N PHE A 247 2.84 -12.11 -11.92
CA PHE A 247 1.81 -12.35 -12.91
C PHE A 247 0.74 -13.32 -12.38
N ASP A 248 1.15 -14.49 -11.90
CA ASP A 248 0.24 -15.53 -11.42
C ASP A 248 -0.49 -15.12 -10.13
N SER A 249 0.20 -14.44 -9.22
CA SER A 249 -0.36 -14.10 -7.91
C SER A 249 -1.30 -12.90 -7.93
N THR A 250 -1.14 -12.00 -8.90
CA THR A 250 -1.78 -10.68 -8.94
C THR A 250 -2.37 -10.38 -10.31
N LEU A 251 -1.56 -10.19 -11.35
CA LEU A 251 -2.03 -9.65 -12.63
C LEU A 251 -3.05 -10.55 -13.32
N PHE A 252 -2.83 -11.86 -13.29
CA PHE A 252 -3.74 -12.86 -13.86
C PHE A 252 -5.16 -12.74 -13.29
N HIS A 253 -5.29 -12.34 -12.03
CA HIS A 253 -6.58 -12.16 -11.37
C HIS A 253 -7.12 -10.73 -11.49
N THR A 254 -6.25 -9.72 -11.42
CA THR A 254 -6.63 -8.31 -11.40
C THR A 254 -7.02 -7.80 -12.79
N ILE A 255 -6.29 -8.16 -13.84
CA ILE A 255 -6.53 -7.62 -15.19
C ILE A 255 -7.94 -7.99 -15.72
N PRO A 256 -8.41 -9.24 -15.62
CA PRO A 256 -9.79 -9.56 -15.98
C PRO A 256 -10.84 -8.76 -15.19
N GLN A 257 -10.58 -8.44 -13.92
CA GLN A 257 -11.49 -7.63 -13.10
C GLN A 257 -11.55 -6.19 -13.62
N VAL A 258 -10.42 -5.63 -14.07
CA VAL A 258 -10.40 -4.28 -14.68
C VAL A 258 -11.26 -4.24 -15.94
N TYR A 259 -11.13 -5.24 -16.84
CA TYR A 259 -11.98 -5.32 -18.03
C TYR A 259 -13.46 -5.44 -17.66
N ARG A 260 -13.79 -6.35 -16.73
CA ARG A 260 -15.16 -6.55 -16.28
C ARG A 260 -15.75 -5.28 -15.71
N ARG A 261 -15.06 -4.59 -14.80
CA ARG A 261 -15.55 -3.34 -14.20
C ARG A 261 -15.82 -2.25 -15.25
N PHE A 262 -15.01 -2.20 -16.30
CA PHE A 262 -15.21 -1.23 -17.38
C PHE A 262 -16.37 -1.61 -18.29
N ASP A 263 -16.54 -2.89 -18.63
CA ASP A 263 -17.69 -3.39 -19.39
C ASP A 263 -18.99 -3.25 -18.60
N ASP A 264 -18.98 -3.58 -17.30
CA ASP A 264 -20.12 -3.46 -16.38
C ASP A 264 -20.63 -2.01 -16.38
N TRP A 265 -19.72 -1.03 -16.37
CA TRP A 265 -20.08 0.37 -16.48
C TRP A 265 -20.63 0.75 -17.86
N LEU A 266 -20.02 0.27 -18.95
CA LEU A 266 -20.40 0.66 -20.32
C LEU A 266 -21.72 0.03 -20.77
N LEU A 267 -21.97 -1.22 -20.37
CA LEU A 267 -23.11 -2.02 -20.80
C LEU A 267 -24.25 -2.05 -19.77
N GLY A 268 -23.98 -1.70 -18.51
CA GLY A 268 -24.96 -1.79 -17.42
C GLY A 268 -25.53 -3.21 -17.31
N ASP A 269 -26.85 -3.34 -17.25
CA ASP A 269 -27.56 -4.63 -17.16
C ASP A 269 -27.26 -5.61 -18.31
N LYS A 270 -26.69 -5.13 -19.43
CA LYS A 270 -26.29 -5.98 -20.57
C LYS A 270 -24.92 -6.61 -20.38
N ALA A 271 -24.15 -6.19 -19.38
CA ALA A 271 -22.82 -6.72 -19.13
C ALA A 271 -22.88 -8.23 -18.85
N GLY A 272 -22.04 -9.00 -19.56
CA GLY A 272 -22.05 -10.46 -19.51
C GLY A 272 -23.18 -11.15 -20.30
N LEU A 273 -24.16 -10.39 -20.82
CA LEU A 273 -25.19 -10.86 -21.76
C LEU A 273 -24.80 -10.54 -23.22
N GLU A 274 -24.05 -9.46 -23.42
CA GLU A 274 -23.50 -9.04 -24.71
C GLU A 274 -21.97 -9.20 -24.72
N PRO A 275 -21.34 -9.28 -25.92
CA PRO A 275 -19.89 -9.28 -26.03
C PRO A 275 -19.27 -8.05 -25.37
N PRO A 276 -18.07 -8.18 -24.79
CA PRO A 276 -17.36 -7.05 -24.19
C PRO A 276 -17.11 -5.97 -25.25
N GLU A 277 -17.33 -4.71 -24.88
CA GLU A 277 -17.12 -3.56 -25.76
C GLU A 277 -15.70 -3.00 -25.62
N CYS A 278 -15.06 -3.26 -24.47
CA CYS A 278 -13.66 -2.94 -24.26
C CYS A 278 -12.75 -3.98 -24.94
N PRO A 279 -11.84 -3.56 -25.85
CA PRO A 279 -10.83 -4.48 -26.36
C PRO A 279 -9.84 -4.88 -25.26
N ALA A 280 -9.18 -6.02 -25.44
CA ALA A 280 -8.05 -6.39 -24.61
C ALA A 280 -6.89 -5.40 -24.85
N PHE A 281 -6.76 -4.42 -23.93
CA PHE A 281 -5.72 -3.39 -24.01
C PHE A 281 -4.43 -3.71 -23.23
N PHE A 282 -4.39 -4.78 -22.44
CA PHE A 282 -3.26 -5.10 -21.55
C PHE A 282 -2.39 -6.16 -22.22
N HIS A 283 -1.11 -5.85 -22.37
CA HIS A 283 -0.14 -6.69 -23.06
C HIS A 283 1.07 -6.92 -22.13
N PRO A 284 1.10 -8.04 -21.37
CA PRO A 284 2.18 -8.34 -20.43
C PRO A 284 3.53 -8.61 -21.10
#